data_AF-A0A368YFK8-F1
#
_entry.id   AF-A0A368YFK8-F1
#
_cell.length_a   1.000
_cell.length_b   1.000
_cell.length_c   1.000
_cell.angle_alpha   90.00
_cell.angle_beta   90.00
_cell.angle_gamma   90.00
#
_symmetry.space_group_name_H-M   'P 1'
#
loop_
_entity.id
_entity.type
_entity.pdbx_description
1 polymer ?
#
loop_
_entity_poly.entity_id
_entity_poly.type
_entity_poly.pdbx_seq_one_letter_code
_entity_poly.pdbx_strand_id
1 'polypeptide(L)' 'MTIESAEADFGTIKATADVAAARVCLRCKLTFWSEGFGERICSRCKGTVAWRSAIDEGSGQGRRRSGGRSS' A
#
# COMPACT_ATOMS: atom_id res chain seq x y z
N MET A 1 -38.43 -10.85 -22.01
CA MET A 1 -37.10 -10.36 -22.44
C MET A 1 -36.15 -10.61 -21.28
N THR A 2 -35.29 -11.60 -21.44
CA THR A 2 -34.30 -12.04 -20.44
C THR A 2 -33.18 -11.02 -20.38
N ILE A 3 -32.94 -10.43 -19.21
CA ILE A 3 -31.78 -9.55 -18.98
C ILE A 3 -30.58 -10.47 -18.76
N GLU A 4 -29.74 -10.60 -19.78
CA GLU A 4 -28.41 -11.17 -19.66
C GLU A 4 -27.59 -10.27 -18.74
N SER A 5 -27.40 -10.74 -17.50
CA SER A 5 -26.47 -10.17 -16.55
C SER A 5 -25.06 -10.38 -17.08
N ALA A 6 -24.54 -9.38 -17.78
CA ALA A 6 -23.14 -9.31 -18.14
C ALA A 6 -22.30 -9.33 -16.86
N GLU A 7 -21.67 -10.47 -16.59
CA GLU A 7 -20.67 -10.61 -15.54
C GLU A 7 -19.55 -9.61 -15.83
N ALA A 8 -19.46 -8.58 -15.00
CA ALA A 8 -18.34 -7.67 -15.04
C ALA A 8 -17.10 -8.43 -14.55
N ASP A 9 -16.35 -9.03 -15.48
CA ASP A 9 -14.96 -9.39 -15.26
C ASP A 9 -14.21 -8.07 -15.00
N PHE A 10 -14.04 -7.73 -13.73
CA PHE A 10 -13.15 -6.68 -13.29
C PHE A 10 -11.72 -7.17 -13.47
N GLY A 11 -11.31 -7.31 -14.73
CA GLY A 11 -9.96 -7.65 -15.13
C GLY A 11 -9.01 -6.77 -14.35
N THR A 12 -8.17 -7.40 -13.54
CA THR A 12 -7.17 -6.70 -12.73
C THR A 12 -6.27 -5.91 -13.67
N ILE A 13 -6.51 -4.59 -13.74
CA ILE A 13 -5.68 -3.69 -14.52
C ILE A 13 -4.31 -3.75 -13.86
N LYS A 14 -3.39 -4.52 -14.43
CA LYS A 14 -2.02 -4.55 -13.92
C LYS A 14 -1.55 -3.11 -13.94
N ALA A 15 -1.15 -2.61 -12.78
CA ALA A 15 -0.54 -1.30 -12.69
C ALA A 15 0.72 -1.36 -13.56
N THR A 16 0.64 -0.84 -14.78
CA THR A 16 1.72 -0.86 -15.78
C THR A 16 2.97 -0.13 -15.28
N ALA A 17 2.85 0.63 -14.19
CA ALA A 17 3.92 1.29 -13.48
C ALA A 17 4.57 0.43 -12.36
N ASP A 18 4.11 -0.79 -12.11
CA ASP A 18 4.72 -1.76 -11.19
C ASP A 18 5.93 -2.45 -11.83
N VAL A 19 6.85 -1.62 -12.32
CA VAL A 19 8.10 -2.06 -12.94
C VAL A 19 9.29 -1.75 -12.05
N ALA A 20 10.31 -2.59 -12.14
CA ALA A 20 11.57 -2.36 -11.46
C ALA A 20 12.23 -1.09 -12.01
N ALA A 21 12.60 -0.17 -11.13
CA ALA A 21 13.18 1.11 -11.51
C ALA A 21 14.02 1.73 -10.39
N ALA A 22 14.89 2.67 -10.76
CA ALA A 22 15.53 3.56 -9.81
C ALA A 22 14.52 4.61 -9.33
N ARG A 23 14.27 4.66 -8.02
CA ARG A 23 13.34 5.61 -7.37
C ARG A 23 14.02 6.35 -6.25
N VAL A 24 13.49 7.51 -5.87
CA VAL A 24 14.00 8.34 -4.76
C VAL A 24 13.31 7.94 -3.47
N CYS A 25 14.08 7.61 -2.43
CA CYS A 25 13.53 7.29 -1.11
C CYS A 25 12.79 8.49 -0.52
N LEU A 26 11.53 8.30 -0.10
CA LEU A 26 10.73 9.40 0.46
C LEU A 26 11.30 9.94 1.79
N ARG A 27 12.04 9.11 2.53
CA ARG A 27 12.60 9.43 3.86
C ARG A 27 13.96 10.15 3.77
N CYS A 28 14.94 9.55 3.10
CA CYS A 28 16.32 10.05 3.06
C CYS A 28 16.74 10.66 1.72
N LYS A 29 15.84 10.65 0.72
CA LYS A 29 16.09 11.16 -0.64
C LYS A 29 17.22 10.47 -1.42
N LEU A 30 17.76 9.36 -0.92
CA LEU A 30 18.70 8.53 -1.68
C LEU A 30 17.98 7.78 -2.80
N THR A 31 18.58 7.75 -3.98
CA THR A 31 18.13 6.90 -5.09
C THR A 31 18.42 5.43 -4.76
N PHE A 32 17.43 4.57 -4.95
CA PHE A 32 17.56 3.13 -4.71
C PHE A 32 16.83 2.34 -5.81
N TRP A 33 17.25 1.09 -6.01
CA TRP A 33 16.56 0.17 -6.90
C TRP A 33 15.32 -0.38 -6.21
N SER A 34 14.17 -0.23 -6.87
CA SER A 34 12.88 -0.70 -6.36
C SER A 34 12.32 -1.72 -7.33
N GLU A 35 11.86 -2.86 -6.81
CA GLU A 35 11.41 -3.99 -7.63
C GLU A 35 9.99 -3.80 -8.21
N GLY A 36 9.19 -2.89 -7.64
CA GLY A 36 7.83 -2.58 -8.08
C GLY A 36 7.33 -1.22 -7.56
N PHE A 37 6.10 -0.83 -7.91
CA PHE A 37 5.46 0.44 -7.57
C PHE A 37 5.28 0.64 -6.07
N GLY A 38 5.11 -0.47 -5.33
CA GLY A 38 4.94 -0.46 -3.88
C GLY A 38 6.18 -0.01 -3.11
N GLU A 39 7.38 -0.16 -3.67
CA GLU A 39 8.61 0.16 -2.95
C GLU A 39 9.06 1.60 -3.19
N ARG A 40 8.78 2.46 -2.20
CA ARG A 40 9.15 3.89 -2.21
C ARG A 40 10.17 4.27 -1.14
N ILE A 41 10.66 3.30 -0.38
CA ILE A 41 11.59 3.49 0.73
C ILE A 41 12.76 2.52 0.57
N CYS A 42 13.99 3.05 0.63
CA CYS A 42 15.18 2.24 0.52
C CYS A 42 15.31 1.25 1.70
N SER A 43 16.03 0.15 1.47
CA SER A 43 16.30 -0.91 2.46
C SER A 43 16.81 -0.39 3.80
N ARG A 44 17.68 0.63 3.79
CA ARG A 44 18.21 1.28 5.00
C ARG A 44 17.10 1.95 5.83
N CYS A 45 16.23 2.73 5.18
CA CYS A 45 15.12 3.39 5.87
C CYS A 45 14.03 2.40 6.28
N LYS A 46 13.80 1.36 5.46
CA LYS A 46 12.89 0.25 5.75
C LYS A 46 13.34 -0.56 6.99
N GLY A 47 14.65 -0.62 7.24
CA GLY A 47 15.26 -1.27 8.40
C GLY A 47 15.16 -0.48 9.72
N THR A 48 14.77 0.80 9.68
CA THR A 48 14.65 1.62 10.91
C THR A 48 13.43 1.22 11.74
N VAL A 49 13.52 1.37 13.06
CA VAL A 49 12.45 1.00 14.02
C VAL A 49 11.12 1.66 13.65
N ALA A 50 11.14 2.95 13.28
CA ALA A 50 9.95 3.70 12.88
C ALA A 50 9.22 3.10 11.67
N TRP A 51 9.92 2.44 10.74
CA TRP A 51 9.30 1.78 9.59
C TRP A 51 8.80 0.38 9.96
N ARG A 52 9.55 -0.36 10.78
CA ARG A 52 9.17 -1.70 11.24
C ARG A 52 7.92 -1.67 12.14
N SER A 53 7.81 -0.69 13.03
CA SER A 53 6.65 -0.54 13.93
C SER A 53 5.35 -0.20 13.20
N ALA A 54 5.41 0.32 11.97
CA ALA A 54 4.22 0.56 11.15
C ALA A 54 3.75 -0.69 10.38
N ILE A 55 4.60 -1.73 10.31
CA ILE A 55 4.31 -3.01 9.64
C ILE A 55 3.89 -4.08 10.66
N ASP A 56 4.25 -3.91 11.94
CA ASP A 56 3.73 -4.71 13.05
C ASP A 56 2.29 -4.29 13.41
N GLU A 57 1.39 -4.38 12.45
CA GLU A 57 -0.06 -4.42 12.71
C GLU A 57 -0.65 -5.67 12.04
N GLY A 58 0.04 -6.80 12.23
CA GLY A 58 -0.52 -8.16 12.14
C GLY A 58 -1.46 -8.49 13.32
N SER A 59 -2.11 -7.49 13.90
CA SER A 59 -3.22 -7.64 14.83
C SER A 59 -4.18 -6.50 14.55
N GLY A 60 -5.08 -6.73 13.59
CA GLY A 60 -6.05 -5.77 13.10
C GLY A 60 -6.87 -5.12 14.21
N GLN A 61 -6.42 -3.95 14.64
CA GLN A 61 -7.20 -3.06 15.48
C GLN A 61 -7.22 -1.68 14.82
N GLY A 62 -7.78 -1.67 13.61
CA GLY A 62 -8.50 -0.52 13.11
C GLY A 62 -9.51 -0.12 14.17
N ARG A 63 -9.14 0.81 15.04
CA ARG A 63 -10.01 1.41 16.05
C ARG A 63 -11.11 2.12 15.27
N ARG A 64 -12.21 1.42 15.06
CA ARG A 64 -13.49 2.03 14.72
C ARG A 64 -13.69 3.14 15.75
N ARG A 65 -13.73 4.38 15.26
CA ARG A 65 -14.07 5.55 16.08
C ARG A 65 -15.46 5.29 16.64
N SER A 66 -15.54 4.87 17.90
CA SER A 66 -16.77 4.92 18.67
C SER A 66 -17.09 6.40 18.87
N GLY A 67 -17.95 6.92 18.00
CA GLY A 67 -18.54 8.23 18.15
C GLY A 67 -19.33 8.25 19.44
N GLY A 68 -18.76 8.86 20.48
CA GLY A 68 -19.50 9.26 21.67
C GLY A 68 -20.47 10.37 21.29
N ARG A 69 -21.78 10.10 21.35
CA ARG A 69 -22.80 11.13 21.52
C ARG A 69 -23.51 10.84 22.83
N SER A 70 -23.13 11.58 23.84
CA SER A 70 -23.85 11.71 25.11
C SER A 70 -24.90 12.82 24.95
N SER A 71 -26.19 12.48 25.08
CA SER A 71 -27.27 13.31 25.62
C SER A 71 -28.48 12.44 25.87
#